data_AF-A0A7S2E4Z9-F1
#
_entry.id   AF-A0A7S2E4Z9-F1
#
_cell.length_a   1.000
_cell.length_b   1.000
_cell.length_c   1.000
_cell.angle_alpha   90.00
_cell.angle_beta   90.00
_cell.angle_gamma   90.00
#
_symmetry.space_group_name_H-M   'P 1'
#
loop_
_entity.id
_entity.type
_entity.pdbx_description
1 polymer ?
#
loop_
_entity_poly.entity_id
_entity_poly.type
_entity_poly.pdbx_seq_one_letter_code
_entity_poly.pdbx_strand_id
1 'polypeptide(L)'
;GNPVRMPGEDVLFVVLCVKCGKKNGTKFCLQCRKIHCPQCSGDLHSRGKRATHEFIDTDVCVQCEFQVGTKFCYKCMDHFCDGCFEDQHMKGMLQFHNYKHLVDHCQMCHKRAQRRLVDGRMKLCVGCANQAGVEYLSTHGENVQDEELPYLPLTVKAWDVRTEAEQK
;
A
#
# COMPACT_ATOMS: atom_id res chain seq x y z
N GLY A 1 7.32 -23.12 10.12
CA GLY A 1 6.79 -21.76 10.26
C GLY A 1 5.31 -21.83 10.59
N ASN A 2 4.75 -20.79 11.22
CA ASN A 2 3.30 -20.70 11.38
C ASN A 2 2.64 -20.60 10.00
N PRO A 3 1.53 -21.32 9.75
CA PRO A 3 0.85 -21.26 8.47
C PRO A 3 0.31 -19.85 8.23
N VAL A 4 0.67 -19.28 7.07
CA VAL A 4 0.13 -18.00 6.61
C VAL A 4 -1.34 -18.22 6.25
N ARG A 5 -2.24 -17.55 6.97
CA ARG A 5 -3.66 -17.55 6.61
C ARG A 5 -3.89 -16.62 5.42
N MET A 6 -4.66 -17.09 4.45
CA MET A 6 -5.04 -16.24 3.33
C MET A 6 -5.96 -15.11 3.82
N PRO A 7 -5.65 -13.83 3.51
CA PRO A 7 -6.51 -12.72 3.90
C PRO A 7 -7.85 -12.80 3.15
N GLY A 8 -8.91 -12.30 3.78
CA GLY A 8 -10.15 -11.98 3.07
C GLY A 8 -9.94 -10.85 2.05
N GLU A 9 -10.89 -10.70 1.12
CA GLU A 9 -10.84 -9.67 0.08
C GLU A 9 -10.79 -8.24 0.66
N ASP A 10 -11.38 -8.03 1.84
CA ASP A 10 -11.36 -6.75 2.57
C ASP A 10 -9.99 -6.38 3.15
N VAL A 11 -9.09 -7.36 3.26
CA VAL A 11 -7.73 -7.20 3.80
C VAL A 11 -6.66 -7.32 2.71
N LEU A 12 -6.94 -8.04 1.61
CA LEU A 12 -6.02 -8.25 0.50
C LEU A 12 -5.50 -6.92 -0.09
N PHE A 13 -4.17 -6.75 -0.15
CA PHE A 13 -3.55 -5.61 -0.84
C PHE A 13 -2.35 -6.06 -1.68
N VAL A 14 -2.58 -6.21 -2.98
CA VAL A 14 -1.57 -6.63 -3.93
C VAL A 14 -1.37 -5.51 -4.95
N VAL A 15 -0.13 -5.13 -5.18
CA VAL A 15 0.24 -4.11 -6.16
C VAL A 15 1.04 -4.79 -7.25
N LEU A 16 0.40 -5.01 -8.39
CA LEU A 16 1.02 -5.67 -9.53
C LEU A 16 1.82 -4.66 -10.38
N CYS A 17 2.86 -5.18 -11.04
CA CYS A 17 3.61 -4.43 -12.04
C CYS A 17 2.67 -3.94 -13.14
N VAL A 18 2.60 -2.62 -13.34
CA VAL A 18 1.67 -2.02 -14.32
C VAL A 18 1.98 -2.41 -15.77
N LYS A 19 3.18 -2.92 -16.04
CA LYS A 19 3.58 -3.34 -17.40
C LYS A 19 3.19 -4.77 -17.72
N CYS A 20 3.38 -5.72 -16.80
CA CYS A 20 3.15 -7.14 -17.07
C CYS A 20 1.91 -7.71 -16.40
N GLY A 21 1.39 -7.07 -15.35
CA GLY A 21 0.22 -7.55 -14.59
C GLY A 21 0.40 -8.90 -13.91
N LYS A 22 1.63 -9.44 -13.85
CA LYS A 22 1.90 -10.82 -13.41
C LYS A 22 2.71 -10.93 -12.12
N LYS A 23 3.67 -10.02 -11.93
CA LYS A 23 4.57 -9.99 -10.77
C LYS A 23 4.26 -8.78 -9.92
N ASN A 24 4.57 -8.86 -8.62
CA ASN A 24 4.49 -7.71 -7.74
C ASN A 24 5.37 -6.55 -8.24
N GLY A 25 4.82 -5.35 -8.15
CA GLY A 25 5.56 -4.13 -8.37
C GLY A 25 6.37 -3.82 -7.10
N THR A 26 7.67 -3.64 -7.26
CA THR A 26 8.58 -3.30 -6.15
C THR A 26 9.50 -2.13 -6.47
N LYS A 27 9.45 -1.61 -7.70
CA LYS A 27 10.20 -0.42 -8.12
C LYS A 27 9.23 0.67 -8.57
N PHE A 28 9.07 1.72 -7.77
CA PHE A 28 8.25 2.88 -8.09
C PHE A 28 9.10 3.95 -8.77
N CYS A 29 8.79 4.29 -10.01
CA CYS A 29 9.46 5.38 -10.74
C CYS A 29 8.82 6.72 -10.38
N LEU A 30 9.62 7.67 -9.90
CA LEU A 30 9.15 8.96 -9.39
C LEU A 30 8.64 9.89 -10.50
N GLN A 31 9.30 9.88 -11.64
CA GLN A 31 8.92 10.70 -12.80
C GLN A 31 7.76 10.08 -13.59
N CYS A 32 7.70 8.75 -13.72
CA CYS A 32 6.60 8.08 -14.43
C CYS A 32 5.34 7.91 -13.57
N ARG A 33 5.46 8.04 -12.23
CA ARG A 33 4.40 7.73 -11.24
C ARG A 33 3.83 6.32 -11.40
N LYS A 34 4.70 5.35 -11.68
CA LYS A 34 4.31 3.97 -12.02
C LYS A 34 5.21 2.96 -11.34
N ILE A 35 4.59 1.90 -10.82
CA ILE A 35 5.28 0.80 -10.16
C ILE A 35 5.46 -0.40 -11.08
N HIS A 36 6.67 -0.92 -11.13
CA HIS A 36 7.05 -2.04 -11.96
C HIS A 36 7.71 -3.14 -11.13
N CYS A 37 7.70 -4.37 -11.63
CA CYS A 37 8.61 -5.40 -11.13
C CYS A 37 10.04 -5.04 -11.56
N PRO A 38 11.08 -5.59 -10.89
CA PRO A 38 12.48 -5.23 -11.16
C PRO A 38 12.87 -5.40 -12.63
N GLN A 39 12.43 -6.50 -13.25
CA GLN A 39 12.70 -6.81 -14.66
C GLN A 39 12.10 -5.75 -15.60
N CYS A 40 10.78 -5.51 -15.52
CA CYS A 40 10.14 -4.51 -16.38
C CYS A 40 10.67 -3.09 -16.12
N SER A 41 11.09 -2.79 -14.89
CA SER A 41 11.73 -1.51 -14.59
C SER A 41 13.04 -1.36 -15.36
N GLY A 42 13.91 -2.37 -15.35
CA GLY A 42 15.16 -2.39 -16.10
C GLY A 42 14.94 -2.31 -17.61
N ASP A 43 13.98 -3.07 -18.14
CA ASP A 43 13.67 -3.04 -19.57
C ASP A 43 13.19 -1.66 -20.04
N LEU A 44 12.32 -1.01 -19.26
CA LEU A 44 11.69 0.27 -19.62
C LEU A 44 12.58 1.49 -19.36
N HIS A 45 13.53 1.39 -18.43
CA HIS A 45 14.35 2.51 -17.96
C HIS A 45 15.85 2.27 -18.15
N SER A 46 16.26 1.33 -19.00
CA SER A 46 17.68 1.14 -19.35
C SER A 46 18.17 2.08 -20.45
N ARG A 47 17.27 2.83 -21.13
CA ARG A 47 17.60 3.59 -22.34
C ARG A 47 16.89 4.94 -22.43
N GLY A 48 17.51 5.86 -23.17
CA GLY A 48 16.96 7.16 -23.52
C GLY A 48 16.71 8.05 -22.30
N LYS A 49 15.74 8.97 -22.42
CA LYS A 49 15.39 9.93 -21.36
C LYS A 49 14.94 9.28 -20.04
N ARG A 50 14.48 8.01 -20.10
CA ARG A 50 14.01 7.29 -18.91
C ARG A 50 15.14 6.67 -18.09
N ALA A 51 16.36 6.63 -18.61
CA ALA A 51 17.52 6.06 -17.91
C ALA A 51 17.96 6.86 -16.68
N THR A 52 17.59 8.14 -16.62
CA THR A 52 17.91 9.03 -15.50
C THR A 52 16.74 9.17 -14.52
N HIS A 53 15.68 8.38 -14.69
CA HIS A 53 14.57 8.41 -13.74
C HIS A 53 15.02 7.86 -12.38
N GLU A 54 14.48 8.44 -11.32
CA GLU A 54 14.71 8.02 -9.95
C GLU A 54 13.65 7.01 -9.53
N PHE A 55 14.06 6.13 -8.62
CA PHE A 55 13.23 5.05 -8.14
C PHE A 55 13.21 5.01 -6.62
N ILE A 56 12.07 4.58 -6.10
CA ILE A 56 11.91 4.13 -4.74
C ILE A 56 11.60 2.64 -4.78
N ASP A 57 12.41 1.88 -4.05
CA ASP A 57 12.15 0.47 -3.83
C ASP A 57 11.10 0.30 -2.73
N THR A 58 10.18 -0.62 -2.95
CA THR A 58 9.12 -1.01 -2.01
C THR A 58 9.09 -2.51 -1.92
N ASP A 59 8.83 -3.04 -0.73
CA ASP A 59 8.85 -4.48 -0.51
C ASP A 59 7.45 -5.09 -0.33
N VAL A 60 7.42 -6.40 -0.52
CA VAL A 60 6.30 -7.26 -0.16
C VAL A 60 6.40 -7.66 1.32
N CYS A 61 5.31 -8.16 1.88
CA CYS A 61 5.28 -8.72 3.22
C CYS A 61 6.21 -9.93 3.32
N VAL A 62 7.15 -9.95 4.26
CA VAL A 62 8.10 -11.06 4.46
C VAL A 62 7.41 -12.38 4.82
N GLN A 63 6.21 -12.33 5.42
CA GLN A 63 5.51 -13.54 5.87
C GLN A 63 4.77 -14.23 4.73
N CYS A 64 4.10 -13.47 3.87
CA CYS A 64 3.27 -14.05 2.81
C CYS A 64 3.88 -13.90 1.42
N GLU A 65 4.87 -13.01 1.24
CA GLU A 65 5.62 -12.75 0.01
C GLU A 65 4.78 -12.24 -1.19
N PHE A 66 3.46 -12.09 -1.05
CA PHE A 66 2.59 -11.67 -2.16
C PHE A 66 1.85 -10.34 -1.92
N GLN A 67 1.52 -9.97 -0.68
CA GLN A 67 0.90 -8.67 -0.38
C GLN A 67 1.97 -7.59 -0.21
N VAL A 68 1.60 -6.34 -0.48
CA VAL A 68 2.50 -5.21 -0.23
C VAL A 68 2.81 -5.04 1.26
N GLY A 69 4.05 -4.70 1.58
CA GLY A 69 4.42 -4.28 2.93
C GLY A 69 3.80 -2.92 3.24
N THR A 70 2.89 -2.85 4.20
CA THR A 70 2.25 -1.60 4.64
C THR A 70 2.86 -1.04 5.92
N LYS A 71 3.59 -1.88 6.67
CA LYS A 71 4.25 -1.56 7.94
C LYS A 71 5.67 -2.10 7.96
N PHE A 72 6.57 -1.34 8.58
CA PHE A 72 7.93 -1.78 8.88
C PHE A 72 8.09 -1.93 10.39
N CYS A 73 8.41 -3.13 10.85
CA CYS A 73 8.67 -3.41 12.25
C CYS A 73 10.14 -3.14 12.59
N TYR A 74 10.42 -2.26 13.55
CA TYR A 74 11.79 -1.89 13.90
C TYR A 74 12.57 -3.01 14.61
N LYS A 75 11.87 -3.95 15.25
CA LYS A 75 12.51 -5.04 15.99
C LYS A 75 12.74 -6.27 15.11
N CYS A 76 11.81 -6.56 14.20
CA CYS A 76 12.00 -7.61 13.20
C CYS A 76 12.87 -7.15 12.03
N MET A 77 12.99 -5.84 11.81
CA MET A 77 13.71 -5.24 10.68
C MET A 77 13.14 -5.66 9.31
N ASP A 78 11.82 -5.85 9.25
CA ASP A 78 11.13 -6.42 8.11
C ASP A 78 9.80 -5.71 7.80
N HIS A 79 9.34 -5.94 6.57
CA HIS A 79 8.09 -5.42 6.02
C HIS A 79 6.94 -6.41 6.18
N PHE A 80 5.78 -5.93 6.61
CA PHE A 80 4.59 -6.74 6.83
C PHE A 80 3.36 -6.08 6.20
N CYS A 81 2.46 -6.89 5.64
CA CYS A 81 1.14 -6.43 5.21
C CYS A 81 0.18 -6.32 6.41
N ASP A 82 -0.96 -5.69 6.20
CA ASP A 82 -1.97 -5.49 7.24
C ASP A 82 -2.42 -6.82 7.88
N GLY A 83 -2.72 -7.84 7.07
CA GLY A 83 -3.21 -9.13 7.56
C GLY A 83 -2.18 -9.89 8.40
N CYS A 84 -0.95 -10.03 7.91
CA CYS A 84 0.11 -10.74 8.66
C CYS A 84 0.52 -9.97 9.92
N PHE A 85 0.49 -8.63 9.87
CA PHE A 85 0.80 -7.82 11.04
C PHE A 85 -0.31 -7.93 12.11
N GLU A 86 -1.58 -7.87 11.73
CA GLU A 86 -2.70 -8.11 12.66
C GLU A 86 -2.66 -9.53 13.24
N ASP A 87 -2.34 -10.54 12.44
CA ASP A 87 -2.36 -11.93 12.89
C ASP A 87 -1.20 -12.27 13.85
N GLN A 88 0.00 -11.75 13.60
CA GLN A 88 1.21 -12.11 14.35
C GLN A 88 1.69 -11.01 15.30
N HIS A 89 1.66 -9.75 14.87
CA HIS A 89 2.18 -8.60 15.62
C HIS A 89 1.16 -7.94 16.55
N MET A 90 -0.06 -8.48 16.67
CA MET A 90 -1.03 -8.04 17.68
C MET A 90 -1.25 -9.10 18.78
N LYS A 91 -0.39 -10.12 18.86
CA LYS A 91 -0.51 -11.23 19.80
C LYS A 91 0.79 -11.45 20.57
N GLY A 92 0.69 -11.97 21.79
CA GLY A 92 1.82 -12.38 22.61
C GLY A 92 2.84 -11.26 22.83
N MET A 93 4.14 -11.58 22.75
CA MET A 93 5.21 -10.59 22.94
C MET A 93 5.41 -9.66 21.73
N LEU A 94 4.93 -10.05 20.55
CA LEU A 94 5.11 -9.27 19.32
C LEU A 94 4.25 -7.99 19.31
N GLN A 95 3.18 -7.94 20.13
CA GLN A 95 2.35 -6.73 20.28
C GLN A 95 3.11 -5.50 20.80
N PHE A 96 4.25 -5.71 21.46
CA PHE A 96 5.11 -4.64 21.95
C PHE A 96 6.14 -4.17 20.93
N HIS A 97 6.13 -4.73 19.71
CA HIS A 97 7.03 -4.28 18.66
C HIS A 97 6.55 -2.96 18.08
N ASN A 98 7.38 -1.93 18.20
CA ASN A 98 7.15 -0.66 17.52
C ASN A 98 7.31 -0.82 16.00
N TYR A 99 6.51 -0.06 15.26
CA TYR A 99 6.51 -0.07 13.81
C TYR A 99 6.22 1.33 13.26
N LYS A 100 6.54 1.53 11.99
CA LYS A 100 6.09 2.69 11.21
C LYS A 100 5.22 2.25 10.05
N HIS A 101 4.34 3.15 9.62
CA HIS A 101 3.59 2.99 8.39
C HIS A 101 4.48 3.27 7.18
N LEU A 102 4.22 2.56 6.07
CA LEU A 102 4.90 2.75 4.77
C LEU A 102 3.98 3.37 3.73
N VAL A 103 2.68 3.33 3.99
CA VAL A 103 1.59 3.96 3.25
C VAL A 103 0.66 4.64 4.26
N ASP A 104 -0.11 5.63 3.82
CA ASP A 104 -1.18 6.17 4.66
C ASP A 104 -2.16 5.07 5.09
N HIS A 105 -2.74 5.25 6.28
CA HIS A 105 -3.69 4.32 6.86
C HIS A 105 -5.10 4.91 6.87
N CYS A 106 -6.08 4.01 6.91
CA CYS A 106 -7.50 4.29 6.96
C CYS A 106 -7.82 5.39 7.97
N GLN A 107 -8.58 6.39 7.54
CA GLN A 107 -9.00 7.51 8.39
C GLN A 107 -10.04 7.11 9.45
N MET A 108 -10.67 5.94 9.33
CA MET A 108 -11.66 5.44 10.29
C MET A 108 -11.04 4.49 11.33
N CYS A 109 -10.36 3.43 10.90
CA CYS A 109 -9.83 2.43 11.83
C CYS A 109 -8.36 2.63 12.21
N HIS A 110 -7.60 3.42 11.43
CA HIS A 110 -6.16 3.65 11.56
C HIS A 110 -5.25 2.40 11.55
N LYS A 111 -5.82 1.19 11.39
CA LYS A 111 -5.10 -0.10 11.46
C LYS A 111 -4.61 -0.60 10.11
N ARG A 112 -5.36 -0.35 9.04
CA ARG A 112 -5.10 -0.88 7.69
C ARG A 112 -4.78 0.24 6.70
N ALA A 113 -4.06 -0.06 5.63
CA ALA A 113 -3.75 0.90 4.58
C ALA A 113 -5.03 1.49 3.96
N GLN A 114 -4.99 2.78 3.61
CA GLN A 114 -6.06 3.40 2.82
C GLN A 114 -6.03 2.83 1.38
N ARG A 115 -7.20 2.49 0.85
CA ARG A 115 -7.36 1.84 -0.48
C ARG A 115 -8.59 2.31 -1.24
N ARG A 116 -9.54 2.96 -0.59
CA ARG A 116 -10.75 3.50 -1.20
C ARG A 116 -10.92 4.96 -0.84
N LEU A 117 -11.35 5.76 -1.81
CA LEU A 117 -11.89 7.09 -1.59
C LEU A 117 -13.42 6.96 -1.57
N VAL A 118 -14.03 7.26 -0.44
CA VAL A 118 -15.49 7.22 -0.25
C VAL A 118 -16.02 8.64 -0.24
N ASP A 119 -17.06 8.88 -1.04
CA ASP A 119 -17.75 10.16 -1.16
C ASP A 119 -16.79 11.33 -1.49
N GLY A 120 -15.77 11.05 -2.32
CA GLY A 120 -14.76 12.04 -2.73
C GLY A 120 -13.88 12.61 -1.60
N ARG A 121 -14.07 12.18 -0.35
CA ARG A 121 -13.51 12.84 0.83
C ARG A 121 -12.77 11.91 1.77
N MET A 122 -13.34 10.75 2.08
CA MET A 122 -12.83 9.86 3.11
C MET A 122 -11.93 8.78 2.52
N LYS A 123 -10.69 8.68 3.00
CA LYS A 123 -9.72 7.67 2.57
C LYS A 123 -9.71 6.51 3.55
N LEU A 124 -10.29 5.39 3.14
CA LEU A 124 -10.58 4.25 4.00
C LEU A 124 -9.89 2.98 3.49
N CYS A 125 -9.69 1.99 4.37
CA CYS A 125 -9.40 0.63 3.91
C CYS A 125 -10.66 -0.01 3.31
N VAL A 126 -10.51 -1.12 2.57
CA VAL A 126 -11.65 -1.78 1.90
C VAL A 126 -12.74 -2.18 2.90
N GLY A 127 -12.39 -2.82 4.02
CA GLY A 127 -13.38 -3.19 5.04
C GLY A 127 -14.16 -2.00 5.61
N CYS A 128 -13.48 -0.89 5.89
CA CYS A 128 -14.11 0.34 6.38
C CYS A 128 -14.97 1.02 5.31
N ALA A 129 -14.56 1.00 4.04
CA ALA A 129 -15.34 1.53 2.94
C ALA A 129 -16.62 0.72 2.71
N ASN A 130 -16.52 -0.61 2.76
CA ASN A 130 -17.69 -1.50 2.63
C ASN A 130 -18.70 -1.24 3.76
N GLN A 131 -18.22 -1.08 5.01
CA GLN A 131 -19.08 -0.74 6.14
C GLN A 131 -19.78 0.62 5.91
N ALA A 132 -19.03 1.65 5.51
CA ALA A 132 -19.60 2.96 5.22
C ALA A 132 -20.65 2.91 4.09
N GLY A 133 -20.42 2.10 3.06
CA GLY A 133 -21.38 1.90 1.98
C GLY A 133 -22.69 1.24 2.42
N VAL A 134 -22.62 0.24 3.31
CA VAL A 134 -23.82 -0.39 3.90
C VAL A 134 -24.60 0.62 4.74
N GLU A 135 -23.91 1.40 5.59
CA GLU A 135 -24.53 2.43 6.43
C GLU A 135 -25.19 3.53 5.57
N TYR A 136 -24.52 3.99 4.51
CA TYR A 136 -25.05 5.00 3.59
C TYR A 136 -26.28 4.48 2.83
N LEU A 137 -26.23 3.27 2.27
CA LEU A 137 -27.37 2.65 1.58
C LEU A 137 -28.58 2.50 2.50
N SER A 138 -28.36 2.11 3.75
CA SER A 138 -29.44 1.95 4.73
C SER A 138 -30.11 3.28 5.11
N THR A 139 -29.40 4.40 4.99
CA THR A 139 -29.86 5.72 5.42
C THR A 139 -30.37 6.59 4.26
N HIS A 140 -29.81 6.45 3.07
CA HIS A 140 -30.10 7.32 1.91
C HIS A 140 -30.80 6.58 0.76
N GLY A 141 -30.85 5.23 0.79
CA GLY A 141 -31.50 4.44 -0.26
C GLY A 141 -30.72 4.36 -1.58
N GLU A 142 -29.47 4.82 -1.61
CA GLU A 142 -28.58 4.75 -2.76
C GLU A 142 -27.17 4.32 -2.34
N ASN A 143 -26.34 3.88 -3.30
CA ASN A 143 -24.96 3.49 -3.02
C ASN A 143 -24.07 4.72 -2.86
N VAL A 144 -23.15 4.67 -1.91
CA VAL A 144 -22.09 5.69 -1.80
C VAL A 144 -21.15 5.57 -3.01
N GLN A 145 -20.72 6.71 -3.55
CA GLN A 145 -19.67 6.72 -4.57
C GLN A 145 -18.35 6.29 -3.93
N ASP A 146 -17.69 5.28 -4.52
CA ASP A 146 -16.38 4.85 -4.08
C ASP A 146 -15.43 4.51 -5.23
N GLU A 147 -14.15 4.82 -5.03
CA GLU A 147 -13.10 4.66 -6.03
C GLU A 147 -11.84 4.05 -5.41
N GLU A 148 -11.08 3.28 -6.19
CA GLU A 148 -9.80 2.73 -5.74
C GLU A 148 -8.72 3.83 -5.67
N LEU A 149 -8.03 3.92 -4.53
CA LEU A 149 -6.89 4.82 -4.37
C LEU A 149 -5.65 4.22 -5.03
N PRO A 150 -4.89 5.00 -5.82
CA PRO A 150 -3.63 4.51 -6.37
C PRO A 150 -2.64 4.21 -5.26
N TYR A 151 -1.85 3.15 -5.44
CA TYR A 151 -0.77 2.83 -4.52
C TYR A 151 0.28 3.97 -4.50
N LEU A 152 0.54 4.50 -3.31
CA LEU A 152 1.48 5.59 -3.11
C LEU A 152 2.25 5.44 -1.78
N PRO A 153 3.53 5.03 -1.81
CA PRO A 153 4.39 4.95 -0.64
C PRO A 153 4.61 6.33 0.02
N LEU A 154 4.74 6.37 1.35
CA LEU A 154 5.06 7.60 2.09
C LEU A 154 6.43 8.17 1.69
N THR A 155 7.38 7.32 1.30
CA THR A 155 8.68 7.75 0.79
C THR A 155 8.57 8.49 -0.53
N VAL A 156 7.61 8.13 -1.40
CA VAL A 156 7.31 8.88 -2.64
C VAL A 156 6.74 10.25 -2.30
N LYS A 157 5.81 10.32 -1.34
CA LYS A 157 5.25 11.60 -0.88
C LYS A 157 6.30 12.53 -0.29
N ALA A 158 7.23 11.98 0.50
CA ALA A 158 8.32 12.75 1.07
C ALA A 158 9.25 13.33 -0.02
N TRP A 159 9.45 12.60 -1.13
CA TRP A 159 10.18 13.10 -2.28
C TRP A 159 9.41 14.23 -2.99
N ASP A 160 8.10 14.09 -3.17
CA ASP A 160 7.25 15.13 -3.78
C ASP A 160 7.38 16.47 -3.02
N VAL A 161 7.25 16.45 -1.69
CA VAL A 161 7.40 17.66 -0.85
C VAL A 161 8.78 18.30 -0.98
N ARG A 162 9.84 17.49 -1.04
CA ARG A 162 11.22 17.99 -1.17
C ARG A 162 11.44 18.69 -2.51
N THR A 163 10.99 18.07 -3.60
CA THR A 163 11.16 18.63 -4.95
C THR A 163 10.34 19.90 -5.17
N GLU A 164 9.16 20.01 -4.56
CA GLU A 164 8.37 21.25 -4.56
C GLU A 164 9.06 22.38 -3.79
N ALA A 165 9.79 22.07 -2.71
CA ALA A 165 10.53 23.06 -1.95
C ALA A 165 11.78 23.56 -2.69
N GLU A 166 12.44 22.71 -3.47
CA GLU A 166 13.62 23.05 -4.28
C GLU A 166 13.28 23.93 -5.51
N GLN A 167 12.01 24.00 -5.90
CA GLN A 167 11.51 24.80 -7.03
C GLN A 167 11.00 26.21 -6.63
N LYS A 168 10.99 26.53 -5.32
CA LYS A 168 10.58 27.83 -4.78
C LYS A 168 11.79 28.67 -4.39
#